data_AF-A0A410DT44-F1
#
_entry.id   AF-A0A410DT44-F1
#
_cell.length_a   1.000
_cell.length_b   1.000
_cell.length_c   1.000
_cell.angle_alpha   90.00
_cell.angle_beta   90.00
_cell.angle_gamma   90.00
#
_symmetry.space_group_name_H-M   'P 1'
#
loop_
_entity.id
_entity.type
_entity.pdbx_description
1 polymer ?
#
loop_
_entity_poly.entity_id
_entity_poly.type
_entity_poly.pdbx_seq_one_letter_code
_entity_poly.pdbx_strand_id
1 'polypeptide(L)'
;MKREQQKLIKDLNKIIQRDLKELCKKYNFKFAYGYLYRFEGDFVYTAIVDIRPMYYEDLYVSLFIKPWILNDTYWKVQNMNMEKMQTQPKTFHFRGAFNINDIKYESYRIPYDNNNFSLSLENALRDIEKRISDHQVILNSVNVLLEEPTDYKVSNLSKAIICIYNEDYEKALTYLNESTEKEDKDVYLHVDSKGKTLNEYAFKFCKERLR
;
A
#
# COMPACT_ATOMS: atom_id res chain seq x y z
N MET A 1 15.66 5.55 25.10
CA MET A 1 14.80 6.74 24.92
C MET A 1 14.06 7.01 26.22
N LYS A 2 14.05 8.26 26.70
CA LYS A 2 13.40 8.63 27.97
C LYS A 2 11.87 8.67 27.82
N ARG A 3 11.13 8.45 28.92
CA ARG A 3 9.65 8.48 28.95
C ARG A 3 9.06 9.80 28.43
N GLU A 4 9.77 10.90 28.68
CA GLU A 4 9.38 12.24 28.22
C GLU A 4 9.46 12.38 26.69
N GLN A 5 10.52 11.83 26.07
CA GLN A 5 10.67 11.81 24.61
C GLN A 5 9.59 10.97 23.93
N GLN A 6 9.22 9.83 24.53
CA GLN A 6 8.11 9.01 24.05
C GLN A 6 6.77 9.75 24.10
N LYS A 7 6.53 10.49 25.19
CA LYS A 7 5.32 11.30 25.33
C LYS A 7 5.28 12.41 24.28
N LEU A 8 6.38 13.12 24.08
CA LEU A 8 6.51 14.17 23.06
C LEU A 8 6.20 13.63 21.65
N ILE A 9 6.83 12.52 21.25
CA ILE A 9 6.59 11.91 19.93
C ILE A 9 5.11 11.53 19.76
N LYS A 10 4.49 10.96 20.79
CA LYS A 10 3.07 10.61 20.75
C LYS A 10 2.18 11.83 20.57
N ASP A 11 2.49 12.93 21.25
CA ASP A 11 1.70 14.15 21.17
C ASP A 11 1.92 14.88 19.84
N LEU A 12 3.14 14.94 19.32
CA LEU A 12 3.42 15.44 17.97
C LEU A 12 2.71 14.61 16.89
N ASN A 13 2.75 13.28 16.97
CA ASN A 13 2.05 12.43 16.01
C ASN A 13 0.53 12.66 16.02
N LYS A 14 -0.09 12.96 17.17
CA LYS A 14 -1.51 13.36 17.20
C LYS A 14 -1.76 14.69 16.47
N ILE A 15 -0.87 15.66 16.65
CA ILE A 15 -0.94 16.97 15.98
C ILE A 15 -0.83 16.77 14.46
N ILE A 16 0.17 16.00 14.01
CA ILE A 16 0.37 15.66 12.59
C ILE A 16 -0.92 15.07 12.01
N GLN A 17 -1.48 14.06 12.66
CA GLN A 17 -2.65 13.33 12.16
C GLN A 17 -3.90 14.21 12.11
N ARG A 18 -4.08 15.10 13.10
CA ARG A 18 -5.18 16.07 13.11
C ARG A 18 -5.01 17.09 11.99
N ASP A 19 -3.83 17.67 11.85
CA ASP A 19 -3.59 18.79 10.92
C ASP A 19 -3.56 18.31 9.47
N LEU A 20 -2.98 17.13 9.20
CA LEU A 20 -3.00 16.51 7.88
C LEU A 20 -4.42 16.23 7.40
N LYS A 21 -5.35 15.83 8.28
CA LYS A 21 -6.75 15.56 7.90
C LYS A 21 -7.43 16.77 7.27
N GLU A 22 -7.05 17.98 7.67
CA GLU A 22 -7.58 19.22 7.09
C GLU A 22 -6.74 19.70 5.91
N LEU A 23 -5.41 19.68 6.03
CA LEU A 23 -4.50 20.18 4.98
C LEU A 23 -4.53 19.33 3.71
N CYS A 24 -4.71 18.01 3.83
CA CYS A 24 -4.63 17.08 2.70
C CYS A 24 -5.65 17.40 1.59
N LYS A 25 -6.80 17.98 1.95
CA LYS A 25 -7.88 18.35 1.03
C LYS A 25 -7.41 19.35 -0.03
N LYS A 26 -6.47 20.24 0.31
CA LYS A 26 -5.89 21.23 -0.62
C LYS A 26 -5.04 20.59 -1.73
N TYR A 27 -4.57 19.37 -1.51
CA TYR A 27 -3.63 18.64 -2.36
C TYR A 27 -4.28 17.40 -2.99
N ASN A 28 -5.62 17.38 -3.08
CA ASN A 28 -6.42 16.28 -3.60
C ASN A 28 -6.18 14.91 -2.91
N PHE A 29 -5.64 14.93 -1.69
CA PHE A 29 -5.55 13.74 -0.85
C PHE A 29 -6.79 13.61 0.03
N LYS A 30 -7.15 12.36 0.28
CA LYS A 30 -8.06 11.98 1.37
C LYS A 30 -7.25 11.46 2.55
N PHE A 31 -7.85 11.47 3.73
CA PHE A 31 -7.21 11.00 4.96
C PHE A 31 -8.06 9.94 5.65
N ALA A 32 -7.50 8.76 5.90
CA ALA A 32 -8.17 7.69 6.63
C ALA A 32 -7.16 6.78 7.34
N TYR A 33 -7.51 6.33 8.56
CA TYR A 33 -6.69 5.39 9.35
C TYR A 33 -5.21 5.81 9.54
N GLY A 34 -4.95 7.10 9.45
CA GLY A 34 -3.63 7.70 9.56
C GLY A 34 -2.78 7.76 8.29
N TYR A 35 -3.42 7.54 7.15
CA TYR A 35 -2.81 7.60 5.83
C TYR A 35 -3.43 8.73 5.02
N LEU A 36 -2.56 9.42 4.30
CA LEU A 36 -2.94 10.17 3.12
C LEU A 36 -3.11 9.18 1.98
N TYR A 37 -4.16 9.32 1.17
CA TYR A 37 -4.33 8.48 0.00
C TYR A 37 -5.01 9.23 -1.14
N ARG A 38 -4.65 8.84 -2.38
CA ARG A 38 -5.35 9.25 -3.61
C ARG A 38 -5.29 8.14 -4.64
N PHE A 39 -6.27 8.13 -5.54
CA PHE A 39 -6.36 7.18 -6.65
C PHE A 39 -5.84 7.83 -7.90
N GLU A 40 -4.93 7.16 -8.59
CA GLU A 40 -4.26 7.70 -9.77
C GLU A 40 -3.93 6.56 -10.74
N GLY A 41 -4.54 6.58 -11.94
CA GLY A 41 -4.44 5.49 -12.90
C GLY A 41 -4.80 4.14 -12.28
N ASP A 42 -3.90 3.17 -12.42
CA ASP A 42 -4.06 1.80 -11.91
C ASP A 42 -3.74 1.65 -10.42
N PHE A 43 -3.39 2.73 -9.72
CA PHE A 43 -2.83 2.66 -8.38
C PHE A 43 -3.60 3.51 -7.36
N VAL A 44 -3.56 3.04 -6.11
CA VAL A 44 -3.78 3.84 -4.92
C VAL A 44 -2.42 4.21 -4.37
N TYR A 45 -2.13 5.51 -4.32
CA TYR A 45 -0.95 6.03 -3.67
C TYR A 45 -1.29 6.33 -2.22
N THR A 46 -0.46 5.85 -1.29
CA THR A 46 -0.63 6.14 0.13
C THR A 46 0.65 6.70 0.73
N ALA A 47 0.49 7.59 1.70
CA ALA A 47 1.59 8.17 2.44
C ALA A 47 1.30 8.16 3.94
N ILE A 48 2.32 7.79 4.72
CA ILE A 48 2.36 7.98 6.16
C ILE A 48 3.35 9.09 6.44
N VAL A 49 2.92 10.08 7.23
CA VAL A 49 3.78 11.11 7.78
C VAL A 49 3.74 10.97 9.30
N ASP A 50 4.89 10.67 9.89
CA ASP A 50 5.03 10.45 11.32
C ASP A 50 6.39 10.94 11.84
N ILE A 51 6.50 11.07 13.16
CA ILE A 51 7.78 11.24 13.85
C ILE A 51 8.15 9.92 14.48
N ARG A 52 9.38 9.46 14.21
CA ARG A 52 9.90 8.19 14.71
C ARG A 52 10.93 8.41 15.81
N PRO A 53 11.04 7.49 16.79
CA PRO A 53 12.03 7.57 17.87
C PRO A 53 13.47 7.84 17.44
N MET A 54 13.88 7.26 16.31
CA MET A 54 15.24 7.36 15.78
C MET A 54 15.48 8.68 15.03
N TYR A 55 14.42 9.38 14.65
CA TYR A 55 14.44 10.57 13.78
C TYR A 55 13.49 11.64 14.33
N TYR A 56 13.59 11.95 15.63
CA TYR A 56 12.58 12.78 16.30
C TYR A 56 12.61 14.26 15.88
N GLU A 57 13.66 14.69 15.18
CA GLU A 57 13.87 16.04 14.63
C GLU A 57 13.34 16.20 13.20
N ASP A 58 12.94 15.08 12.58
CA ASP A 58 12.44 15.05 11.20
C ASP A 58 11.01 14.50 11.16
N LEU A 59 10.23 14.98 10.19
CA LEU A 59 9.08 14.25 9.67
C LEU A 59 9.60 13.09 8.84
N TYR A 60 9.19 11.88 9.19
CA TYR A 60 9.43 10.70 8.39
C TYR A 60 8.24 10.49 7.46
N VAL A 61 8.54 10.37 6.16
CA VAL A 61 7.54 10.08 5.13
C VAL A 61 7.78 8.69 4.58
N SER A 62 6.73 7.87 4.56
CA SER A 62 6.73 6.58 3.85
C SER A 62 5.72 6.62 2.74
N LEU A 63 6.15 6.32 1.52
CA LEU A 63 5.29 6.25 0.35
C LEU A 63 5.09 4.81 -0.10
N PHE A 64 3.84 4.49 -0.39
CA PHE A 64 3.44 3.18 -0.87
C PHE A 64 2.50 3.31 -2.06
N ILE A 65 2.47 2.26 -2.86
CA ILE A 65 1.50 2.05 -3.91
C ILE A 65 0.75 0.76 -3.67
N LYS A 66 -0.47 0.71 -4.15
CA LYS A 66 -1.23 -0.53 -4.28
C LYS A 66 -1.99 -0.52 -5.59
N PRO A 67 -1.72 -1.44 -6.52
CA PRO A 67 -2.56 -1.56 -7.70
C PRO A 67 -3.97 -1.94 -7.26
N TRP A 68 -4.97 -1.13 -7.58
CA TRP A 68 -6.33 -1.34 -7.05
C TRP A 68 -6.95 -2.65 -7.57
N ILE A 69 -6.50 -3.09 -8.75
CA ILE A 69 -6.93 -4.34 -9.39
C ILE A 69 -6.51 -5.60 -8.61
N LEU A 70 -5.48 -5.50 -7.77
CA LEU A 70 -5.02 -6.65 -6.97
C LEU A 70 -6.12 -7.16 -6.05
N ASN A 71 -6.85 -6.27 -5.39
CA ASN A 71 -7.91 -6.68 -4.48
C ASN A 71 -9.11 -7.27 -5.21
N ASP A 72 -9.52 -6.67 -6.33
CA ASP A 72 -10.67 -7.17 -7.08
C ASP A 72 -10.38 -8.56 -7.66
N THR A 73 -9.16 -8.76 -8.16
CA THR A 73 -8.68 -10.07 -8.64
C THR A 73 -8.56 -11.05 -7.49
N TYR A 74 -8.07 -10.61 -6.35
CA TYR A 74 -7.96 -11.41 -5.13
C TYR A 74 -9.33 -11.90 -4.63
N TRP A 75 -10.33 -11.02 -4.51
CA TRP A 75 -11.68 -11.39 -4.08
C TRP A 75 -12.33 -12.36 -5.06
N LYS A 76 -12.08 -12.20 -6.37
CA LYS A 76 -12.50 -13.16 -7.40
C LYS A 76 -11.86 -14.53 -7.18
N VAL A 77 -10.55 -14.60 -6.95
CA VAL A 77 -9.81 -15.84 -6.68
C VAL A 77 -10.35 -16.59 -5.45
N GLN A 78 -10.81 -15.85 -4.43
CA GLN A 78 -11.41 -16.44 -3.23
C GLN A 78 -12.89 -16.79 -3.35
N ASN A 79 -13.51 -16.56 -4.52
CA ASN A 79 -14.96 -16.65 -4.71
C ASN A 79 -15.75 -15.84 -3.66
N MET A 80 -15.22 -14.69 -3.27
CA MET A 80 -15.98 -13.75 -2.44
C MET A 80 -17.16 -13.19 -3.22
N ASN A 81 -18.21 -12.76 -2.52
CA ASN A 81 -19.36 -12.13 -3.16
C ASN A 81 -18.93 -10.78 -3.76
N MET A 82 -18.61 -10.79 -5.06
CA MET A 82 -18.09 -9.63 -5.80
C MET A 82 -19.08 -8.47 -5.82
N GLU A 83 -20.39 -8.74 -5.90
CA GLU A 83 -21.43 -7.72 -5.88
C GLU A 83 -21.42 -6.94 -4.55
N LYS A 84 -21.22 -7.65 -3.43
CA LYS A 84 -21.06 -7.02 -2.11
C LYS A 84 -19.73 -6.29 -1.94
N MET A 85 -18.66 -6.79 -2.56
CA MET A 85 -17.32 -6.20 -2.44
C MET A 85 -17.16 -4.94 -3.29
N GLN A 86 -17.68 -4.93 -4.52
CA GLN A 86 -17.63 -3.78 -5.43
C GLN A 86 -18.51 -2.61 -4.97
N THR A 87 -19.51 -2.87 -4.13
CA THR A 87 -20.36 -1.85 -3.50
C THR A 87 -19.75 -1.24 -2.24
N GLN A 88 -18.60 -1.75 -1.76
CA GLN A 88 -17.92 -1.17 -0.62
C GLN A 88 -17.30 0.19 -0.96
N PRO A 89 -17.18 1.12 0.00
CA PRO A 89 -16.49 2.37 -0.22
C PRO A 89 -15.03 2.11 -0.64
N LYS A 90 -14.47 2.94 -1.52
CA LYS A 90 -13.08 2.81 -2.01
C LYS A 90 -12.02 2.63 -0.90
N THR A 91 -12.27 3.14 0.30
CA THR A 91 -11.43 2.94 1.50
C THR A 91 -11.33 1.47 1.94
N PHE A 92 -12.30 0.63 1.61
CA PHE A 92 -12.31 -0.81 1.87
C PHE A 92 -11.23 -1.54 1.05
N HIS A 93 -10.93 -1.04 -0.17
CA HIS A 93 -9.82 -1.54 -0.98
C HIS A 93 -8.44 -1.14 -0.40
N PHE A 94 -8.40 -0.12 0.46
CA PHE A 94 -7.16 0.28 1.12
C PHE A 94 -6.88 -0.55 2.40
N ARG A 95 -7.89 -0.93 3.19
CA ARG A 95 -7.69 -1.55 4.51
C ARG A 95 -8.67 -2.65 4.95
N GLY A 96 -9.44 -3.21 4.02
CA GLY A 96 -10.28 -4.39 4.28
C GLY A 96 -9.48 -5.59 4.79
N ALA A 97 -10.12 -6.45 5.59
CA ALA A 97 -9.60 -7.79 5.85
C ALA A 97 -9.49 -8.54 4.52
N PHE A 98 -8.44 -9.33 4.33
CA PHE A 98 -8.17 -10.07 3.08
C PHE A 98 -7.80 -9.13 1.92
N ASN A 99 -6.60 -8.56 1.96
CA ASN A 99 -6.13 -7.59 0.97
C ASN A 99 -4.63 -7.78 0.75
N ILE A 100 -4.15 -7.66 -0.49
CA ILE A 100 -2.70 -7.69 -0.75
C ILE A 100 -2.05 -6.46 -0.11
N ASN A 101 -0.88 -6.61 0.51
CA ASN A 101 -0.20 -5.49 1.16
C ASN A 101 0.24 -4.43 0.15
N ASP A 102 0.34 -3.20 0.63
CA ASP A 102 0.89 -2.10 -0.16
C ASP A 102 2.38 -2.32 -0.43
N ILE A 103 2.83 -1.97 -1.63
CA ILE A 103 4.23 -2.00 -2.03
C ILE A 103 4.87 -0.68 -1.60
N LYS A 104 5.78 -0.74 -0.64
CA LYS A 104 6.59 0.44 -0.28
C LYS A 104 7.60 0.70 -1.39
N TYR A 105 7.61 1.92 -1.91
CA TYR A 105 8.57 2.32 -2.96
C TYR A 105 9.54 3.39 -2.50
N GLU A 106 9.18 4.21 -1.50
CA GLU A 106 10.09 5.23 -1.01
C GLU A 106 9.88 5.53 0.48
N SER A 107 10.95 5.98 1.14
CA SER A 107 10.83 6.72 2.39
C SER A 107 11.96 7.69 2.56
N TYR A 108 11.65 8.85 3.13
CA TYR A 108 12.60 9.94 3.29
C TYR A 108 12.24 10.78 4.51
N ARG A 109 13.08 11.78 4.79
CA ARG A 109 12.99 12.64 5.97
C ARG A 109 12.92 14.09 5.54
N ILE A 110 12.08 14.86 6.23
CA ILE A 110 11.95 16.30 6.05
C ILE A 110 12.14 16.96 7.42
N PRO A 111 13.15 17.82 7.61
CA PRO A 111 13.27 18.61 8.83
C PRO A 111 12.02 19.47 9.04
N TYR A 112 11.53 19.58 10.28
CA TYR A 112 10.40 20.46 10.60
C TYR A 112 10.84 21.63 11.48
N ASP A 113 10.18 22.76 11.30
CA ASP A 113 10.32 23.92 12.17
C ASP A 113 9.28 23.85 13.30
N ASN A 114 9.75 23.77 14.55
CA ASN A 114 8.89 23.81 15.74
C ASN A 114 8.06 25.09 15.83
N ASN A 115 8.58 26.21 15.35
CA ASN A 115 7.89 27.50 15.39
C ASN A 115 6.86 27.62 14.25
N ASN A 116 6.98 26.80 13.21
CA ASN A 116 6.08 26.80 12.06
C ASN A 116 5.78 25.37 11.57
N PHE A 117 5.20 24.58 12.48
CA PHE A 117 4.94 23.17 12.23
C PHE A 117 3.92 22.97 11.10
N SER A 118 2.90 23.83 11.02
CA SER A 118 1.89 23.75 9.96
C SER A 118 2.48 23.97 8.56
N LEU A 119 3.41 24.93 8.40
CA LEU A 119 4.13 25.11 7.13
C LEU A 119 5.01 23.90 6.81
N SER A 120 5.64 23.29 7.82
CA SER A 120 6.43 22.07 7.64
C SER A 120 5.59 20.91 7.11
N LEU A 121 4.36 20.74 7.61
CA LEU A 121 3.41 19.76 7.10
C LEU A 121 2.92 20.09 5.68
N GLU A 122 2.70 21.37 5.37
CA GLU A 122 2.32 21.80 4.03
C GLU A 122 3.43 21.51 3.01
N ASN A 123 4.69 21.79 3.37
CA ASN A 123 5.86 21.47 2.54
C ASN A 123 5.99 19.96 2.33
N ALA A 124 5.74 19.15 3.37
CA ALA A 124 5.72 17.70 3.23
C ALA A 124 4.65 17.23 2.24
N LEU A 125 3.44 17.80 2.27
CA LEU A 125 2.37 17.47 1.32
C LEU A 125 2.74 17.84 -0.12
N ARG A 126 3.36 19.00 -0.35
CA ARG A 126 3.86 19.42 -1.67
C ARG A 126 4.92 18.45 -2.21
N ASP A 127 5.84 18.02 -1.35
CA ASP A 127 6.89 17.08 -1.74
C ASP A 127 6.31 15.69 -2.05
N ILE A 128 5.36 15.21 -1.24
CA ILE A 128 4.63 13.96 -1.50
C ILE A 128 3.90 14.02 -2.84
N GLU A 129 3.18 15.11 -3.11
CA GLU A 129 2.47 15.30 -4.38
C GLU A 129 3.42 15.27 -5.58
N LYS A 130 4.55 15.98 -5.49
CA LYS A 130 5.56 15.99 -6.54
C LYS A 130 6.12 14.58 -6.79
N ARG A 131 6.52 13.87 -5.73
CA ARG A 131 7.08 12.52 -5.83
C ARG A 131 6.11 11.52 -6.44
N ILE A 132 4.83 11.58 -6.06
CA ILE A 132 3.80 10.73 -6.70
C ILE A 132 3.68 11.07 -8.18
N SER A 133 3.69 12.35 -8.54
CA SER A 133 3.57 12.78 -9.95
C SER A 133 4.76 12.31 -10.78
N ASP A 134 5.99 12.44 -10.25
CA ASP A 134 7.21 11.94 -10.90
C ASP A 134 7.16 10.41 -11.04
N HIS A 135 6.70 9.72 -9.99
CA HIS A 135 6.59 8.26 -9.96
C HIS A 135 5.56 7.72 -10.97
N GLN A 136 4.46 8.43 -11.23
CA GLN A 136 3.46 8.03 -12.24
C GLN A 136 4.01 7.98 -13.66
N VAL A 137 5.01 8.80 -13.98
CA VAL A 137 5.67 8.78 -15.29
C VAL A 137 6.40 7.45 -15.51
N ILE A 138 6.94 6.88 -14.43
CA ILE A 138 7.66 5.60 -14.43
C ILE A 138 6.67 4.43 -14.35
N LEU A 139 5.73 4.49 -13.42
CA LEU A 139 4.78 3.41 -13.13
C LEU A 139 3.40 3.75 -13.70
N ASN A 140 3.28 3.65 -15.03
CA ASN A 140 2.07 4.00 -15.77
C ASN A 140 1.03 2.87 -15.87
N SER A 141 1.41 1.63 -15.57
CA SER A 141 0.51 0.48 -15.56
C SER A 141 0.95 -0.56 -14.54
N VAL A 142 0.01 -1.40 -14.10
CA VAL A 142 0.29 -2.50 -13.17
C VAL A 142 1.32 -3.50 -13.71
N ASN A 143 1.41 -3.67 -15.04
CA ASN A 143 2.29 -4.65 -15.66
C ASN A 143 3.77 -4.33 -15.49
N VAL A 144 4.13 -3.05 -15.31
CA VAL A 144 5.51 -2.64 -15.04
C VAL A 144 6.04 -3.29 -13.75
N LEU A 145 5.17 -3.62 -12.78
CA LEU A 145 5.58 -4.33 -11.56
C LEU A 145 6.06 -5.77 -11.80
N LEU A 146 5.72 -6.38 -12.96
CA LEU A 146 6.24 -7.70 -13.34
C LEU A 146 7.69 -7.65 -13.85
N GLU A 147 8.15 -6.48 -14.28
CA GLU A 147 9.49 -6.26 -14.85
C GLU A 147 10.54 -5.93 -13.78
N GLU A 148 10.15 -5.86 -12.51
CA GLU A 148 11.01 -5.52 -11.37
C GLU A 148 11.83 -4.22 -11.56
N PRO A 149 11.18 -3.05 -11.75
CA PRO A 149 11.91 -1.79 -11.65
C PRO A 149 12.68 -1.76 -10.32
N THR A 150 13.93 -1.31 -10.38
CA THR A 150 15.04 -1.75 -9.52
C THR A 150 14.97 -1.47 -8.01
N ASP A 151 13.85 -0.96 -7.48
CA ASP A 151 13.70 -0.59 -6.06
C ASP A 151 12.45 -1.16 -5.37
N TYR A 152 11.56 -1.88 -6.08
CA TYR A 152 10.34 -2.43 -5.49
C TYR A 152 10.52 -3.87 -5.04
N LYS A 153 10.13 -4.17 -3.79
CA LYS A 153 9.95 -5.55 -3.34
C LYS A 153 8.51 -5.97 -3.59
N VAL A 154 8.24 -6.43 -4.82
CA VAL A 154 6.94 -6.99 -5.21
C VAL A 154 6.92 -8.48 -4.88
N SER A 155 5.99 -8.90 -4.02
CA SER A 155 5.84 -10.32 -3.64
C SER A 155 5.50 -11.20 -4.85
N ASN A 156 5.92 -12.46 -4.81
CA ASN A 156 5.59 -13.41 -5.87
C ASN A 156 4.07 -13.62 -5.97
N LEU A 157 3.39 -13.57 -4.83
CA LEU A 157 1.94 -13.54 -4.79
C LEU A 157 1.34 -12.31 -5.49
N SER A 158 1.86 -11.09 -5.26
CA SER A 158 1.40 -9.91 -6.01
C SER A 158 1.59 -10.10 -7.51
N LYS A 159 2.76 -10.58 -7.95
CA LYS A 159 3.04 -10.87 -9.36
C LYS A 159 2.07 -11.90 -9.94
N ALA A 160 1.81 -12.98 -9.20
CA ALA A 160 0.84 -13.99 -9.60
C ALA A 160 -0.57 -13.41 -9.80
N ILE A 161 -1.03 -12.56 -8.89
CA ILE A 161 -2.34 -11.90 -9.01
C ILE A 161 -2.39 -10.95 -10.22
N ILE A 162 -1.30 -10.25 -10.54
CA ILE A 162 -1.21 -9.44 -11.78
C ILE A 162 -1.30 -10.36 -13.01
N CYS A 163 -0.61 -11.50 -13.02
CA CYS A 163 -0.72 -12.48 -14.09
C CYS A 163 -2.15 -13.04 -14.23
N ILE A 164 -2.84 -13.34 -13.12
CA ILE A 164 -4.25 -13.77 -13.14
C ILE A 164 -5.16 -12.68 -13.71
N TYR A 165 -4.92 -11.41 -13.38
CA TYR A 165 -5.65 -10.29 -13.95
C TYR A 165 -5.49 -10.24 -15.48
N ASN A 166 -4.27 -10.50 -15.98
CA ASN A 166 -3.96 -10.58 -17.40
C ASN A 166 -4.35 -11.92 -18.05
N GLU A 167 -5.01 -12.82 -17.32
CA GLU A 167 -5.36 -14.18 -17.76
C GLU A 167 -4.17 -15.07 -18.14
N ASP A 168 -2.96 -14.72 -17.72
CA ASP A 168 -1.74 -15.50 -17.88
C ASP A 168 -1.58 -16.49 -16.72
N TYR A 169 -2.42 -17.52 -16.73
CA TYR A 169 -2.50 -18.49 -15.63
C TYR A 169 -1.26 -19.37 -15.50
N GLU A 170 -0.53 -19.61 -16.60
CA GLU A 170 0.72 -20.38 -16.57
C GLU A 170 1.82 -19.61 -15.84
N LYS A 171 2.04 -18.35 -16.20
CA LYS A 171 3.02 -17.49 -15.52
C LYS A 171 2.62 -17.22 -14.07
N ALA A 172 1.32 -17.10 -13.79
CA ALA A 172 0.83 -17.01 -12.41
C ALA A 172 1.24 -18.23 -11.58
N LEU A 173 1.11 -19.46 -12.13
CA LEU A 173 1.55 -20.68 -11.45
C LEU A 173 3.06 -20.71 -11.19
N THR A 174 3.89 -20.17 -12.10
CA THR A 174 5.34 -20.06 -11.88
C THR A 174 5.63 -19.23 -10.63
N TYR A 175 5.09 -18.01 -10.54
CA TYR A 175 5.28 -17.17 -9.35
C TYR A 175 4.71 -17.80 -8.07
N LEU A 176 3.56 -18.48 -8.15
CA LEU A 176 2.98 -19.16 -6.97
C LEU A 176 3.85 -20.32 -6.46
N ASN A 177 4.52 -21.05 -7.36
CA ASN A 177 5.44 -22.13 -6.97
C ASN A 177 6.76 -21.59 -6.40
N GLU A 178 7.19 -20.42 -6.86
CA GLU A 178 8.38 -19.72 -6.38
C GLU A 178 8.12 -18.91 -5.10
N SER A 179 6.86 -18.73 -4.71
CA SER A 179 6.47 -18.04 -3.48
C SER A 179 6.96 -18.84 -2.26
N THR A 180 7.93 -18.30 -1.54
CA THR A 180 8.42 -18.89 -0.28
C THR A 180 7.86 -18.17 0.93
N GLU A 181 7.61 -18.95 1.98
CA GLU A 181 7.10 -18.52 3.30
C GLU A 181 7.91 -17.38 3.95
N LYS A 182 9.18 -17.19 3.57
CA LYS A 182 10.08 -16.17 4.14
C LYS A 182 10.14 -14.85 3.36
N GLU A 183 9.92 -14.89 2.04
CA GLU A 183 10.02 -13.70 1.17
C GLU A 183 8.69 -12.97 1.06
N ASP A 184 7.57 -13.69 1.15
CA ASP A 184 6.25 -13.12 1.07
C ASP A 184 5.63 -13.02 2.46
N LYS A 185 5.85 -11.90 3.16
CA LYS A 185 5.09 -11.55 4.38
C LYS A 185 3.57 -11.54 4.15
N ASP A 186 3.14 -11.51 2.89
CA ASP A 186 1.76 -11.59 2.43
C ASP A 186 1.15 -12.99 2.55
N VAL A 187 1.97 -14.05 2.59
CA VAL A 187 1.51 -15.46 2.54
C VAL A 187 0.76 -15.89 3.81
N TYR A 188 1.08 -15.30 4.96
CA TYR A 188 0.50 -15.70 6.25
C TYR A 188 -0.43 -14.68 6.89
N LEU A 189 -0.53 -13.45 6.36
CA LEU A 189 -1.45 -12.45 6.91
C LEU A 189 -2.92 -12.78 6.60
N HIS A 190 -3.18 -13.73 5.71
CA HIS A 190 -4.52 -14.11 5.27
C HIS A 190 -4.71 -15.63 5.23
N VAL A 191 -4.51 -16.29 6.38
CA VAL A 191 -5.09 -17.61 6.62
C VAL A 191 -6.57 -17.41 6.93
N ASP A 192 -7.45 -17.97 6.10
CA ASP A 192 -8.89 -17.89 6.35
C ASP A 192 -9.32 -18.75 7.56
N SER A 193 -10.59 -18.69 7.94
CA SER A 193 -11.13 -19.50 9.04
C SER A 193 -11.05 -21.02 8.81
N LYS A 194 -10.67 -21.46 7.61
CA LYS A 194 -10.50 -22.86 7.21
C LYS A 194 -9.03 -23.25 7.10
N GLY A 195 -8.09 -22.38 7.49
CA GLY A 195 -6.66 -22.67 7.44
C GLY A 195 -6.03 -22.48 6.06
N LYS A 196 -6.75 -21.90 5.08
CA LYS A 196 -6.23 -21.71 3.72
C LYS A 196 -5.57 -20.37 3.53
N THR A 197 -4.40 -20.40 2.92
CA THR A 197 -3.64 -19.23 2.48
C THR A 197 -4.17 -18.70 1.15
N LEU A 198 -3.85 -17.44 0.84
CA LEU A 198 -4.12 -16.89 -0.48
C LEU A 198 -3.43 -17.70 -1.59
N ASN A 199 -2.16 -18.08 -1.41
CA ASN A 199 -1.45 -18.87 -2.43
C ASN A 199 -2.22 -20.12 -2.86
N GLU A 200 -2.84 -20.83 -1.92
CA GLU A 200 -3.65 -22.02 -2.22
C GLU A 200 -4.91 -21.69 -3.03
N TYR A 201 -5.59 -20.58 -2.73
CA TYR A 201 -6.73 -20.12 -3.53
C TYR A 201 -6.31 -19.76 -4.96
N ALA A 202 -5.23 -18.97 -5.10
CA ALA A 202 -4.72 -18.56 -6.40
C ALA A 202 -4.25 -19.76 -7.23
N PHE A 203 -3.55 -20.71 -6.61
CA PHE A 203 -3.07 -21.93 -7.27
C PHE A 203 -4.23 -22.77 -7.79
N LYS A 204 -5.25 -22.99 -6.95
CA LYS A 204 -6.45 -23.72 -7.34
C LYS A 204 -7.17 -23.00 -8.49
N PHE A 205 -7.35 -21.69 -8.39
CA PHE A 205 -8.01 -20.88 -9.41
C PHE A 205 -7.32 -21.01 -10.78
N CYS A 206 -5.99 -20.88 -10.84
CA CYS A 206 -5.24 -21.05 -12.09
C CYS A 206 -5.39 -22.47 -12.67
N LYS A 207 -5.28 -23.50 -11.83
CA LYS A 207 -5.43 -24.90 -12.26
C LYS A 207 -6.81 -25.22 -12.83
N GLU A 208 -7.87 -24.59 -12.31
CA GLU A 208 -9.23 -24.76 -12.83
C GLU A 208 -9.44 -24.09 -14.20
N ARG A 209 -8.68 -23.02 -14.51
CA ARG A 209 -8.77 -22.30 -15.79
C ARG A 209 -7.90 -22.88 -16.92
N LEU A 210 -6.92 -23.70 -16.57
CA LEU A 210 -6.04 -24.40 -17.53
C LEU A 210 -6.53 -25.82 -17.87
N ARG A 211 -7.75 -26.17 -17.46
CA ARG A 211 -8.41 -27.44 -17.79
C ARG A 211 -9.44 -27.22 -18.88
#